data_AF-A0A844MRF2-F1
#
_entry.id   AF-A0A844MRF2-F1
#
_cell.length_a   1.000
_cell.length_b   1.000
_cell.length_c   1.000
_cell.angle_alpha   90.00
_cell.angle_beta   90.00
_cell.angle_gamma   90.00
#
_symmetry.space_group_name_H-M   'P 1'
#
loop_
_entity.id
_entity.type
_entity.pdbx_description
1 polymer ?
#
loop_
_entity_poly.entity_id
_entity_poly.type
_entity_poly.pdbx_seq_one_letter_code
_entity_poly.pdbx_strand_id
1 'polypeptide(L)'
;MVAEDLSKHIKGKKRAKAVNRRLNEWSKGELQKALDKNAALVIKNRASDFQITRFMKKEQVHKILLERTASFLADNGHSLESAISMGWLDEKHINQGKPPRRRR
;
A
#
# COMPACT_ATOMS: atom_id res chain seq x y z
N MET A 1 11.44 17.29 24.94
CA MET A 1 10.74 17.78 23.73
C MET A 1 9.65 18.72 24.19
N VAL A 2 9.65 19.97 23.73
CA VAL A 2 8.54 20.91 23.97
C VAL A 2 7.63 20.80 22.75
N ALA A 3 6.48 20.16 22.90
CA ALA A 3 5.42 20.19 21.89
C ALA A 3 4.63 21.48 22.11
N GLU A 4 4.71 22.44 21.19
CA GLU A 4 3.82 23.60 21.23
C GLU A 4 2.38 23.12 21.00
N ASP A 5 1.48 23.49 21.91
CA ASP A 5 0.05 23.19 21.79
C ASP A 5 -0.56 23.96 20.60
N LEU A 6 -0.81 23.23 19.51
CA LEU A 6 -1.41 23.75 18.27
C LEU A 6 -2.94 23.76 18.29
N SER A 7 -3.59 23.45 19.41
CA SER A 7 -5.05 23.49 19.54
C SER A 7 -5.63 24.92 19.43
N LYS A 8 -4.79 25.94 19.62
CA LYS A 8 -5.20 27.35 19.60
C LYS A 8 -4.98 27.98 18.22
N HIS A 9 -5.88 28.89 17.85
CA HIS A 9 -5.77 29.64 16.60
C HIS A 9 -4.47 30.46 16.53
N ILE A 10 -3.62 30.18 15.54
CA ILE A 10 -2.37 30.90 15.32
C ILE A 10 -2.67 32.25 14.67
N LYS A 11 -2.57 33.33 15.45
CA LYS A 11 -2.70 34.69 14.93
C LYS A 11 -1.55 35.03 13.98
N GLY A 12 -1.90 35.55 12.80
CA GLY A 12 -0.97 36.09 11.82
C GLY A 12 -0.59 35.12 10.69
N LYS A 13 -0.95 35.48 9.46
CA LYS A 13 -0.78 34.67 8.23
C LYS A 13 0.66 34.18 7.99
N LYS A 14 1.66 35.04 8.22
CA LYS A 14 3.08 34.69 8.01
C LYS A 14 3.55 33.60 8.99
N ARG A 15 3.19 33.73 10.28
CA ARG A 15 3.55 32.77 11.33
C ARG A 15 2.85 31.43 11.11
N ALA A 16 1.55 31.45 10.82
CA ALA A 16 0.78 30.25 10.50
C ALA A 16 1.39 29.48 9.31
N LYS A 17 1.79 30.19 8.24
CA LYS A 17 2.44 29.56 7.08
C LYS A 17 3.78 28.91 7.42
N ALA A 18 4.59 29.56 8.27
CA ALA A 18 5.87 29.00 8.71
C ALA A 18 5.69 27.74 9.57
N VAL A 19 4.72 27.74 10.49
CA VAL A 19 4.38 26.57 11.32
C VAL A 19 3.86 25.42 10.44
N ASN A 20 2.93 25.69 9.51
CA ASN A 20 2.43 24.68 8.59
C ASN A 20 3.53 24.08 7.71
N ARG A 21 4.51 24.89 7.28
CA ARG A 21 5.65 24.35 6.52
C ARG A 21 6.47 23.38 7.36
N ARG A 22 6.80 23.74 8.60
CA ARG A 22 7.53 22.85 9.53
C ARG A 22 6.75 21.58 9.83
N LEU A 23 5.44 21.67 10.04
CA LEU A 23 4.57 20.52 10.27
C LEU A 23 4.53 19.59 9.06
N ASN A 24 4.42 20.15 7.85
CA ASN A 24 4.43 19.37 6.62
C ASN A 24 5.80 18.72 6.37
N GLU A 25 6.89 19.43 6.62
CA GLU A 25 8.26 18.87 6.56
C GLU A 25 8.42 17.70 7.52
N TRP A 26 7.98 17.86 8.78
CA TRP A 26 8.00 16.79 9.77
C TRP A 26 7.13 15.61 9.35
N SER A 27 5.88 15.86 8.93
CA SER A 27 4.94 14.81 8.50
C SER A 27 5.49 14.01 7.31
N LYS A 28 6.13 14.70 6.34
CA LYS A 28 6.82 14.06 5.23
C LYS A 28 7.97 13.18 5.72
N GLY A 29 8.76 13.63 6.69
CA GLY A 29 9.84 12.84 7.28
C GLY A 29 9.34 11.55 7.94
N GLU A 30 8.27 11.63 8.73
CA GLU A 30 7.67 10.44 9.34
C GLU A 30 7.06 9.49 8.31
N LEU A 31 6.35 10.03 7.32
CA LEU A 31 5.85 9.23 6.19
C LEU A 31 6.99 8.56 5.43
N GLN A 32 8.11 9.25 5.19
CA GLN A 32 9.27 8.69 4.51
C GLN A 32 9.84 7.49 5.28
N LYS A 33 9.98 7.57 6.61
CA LYS A 33 10.43 6.45 7.44
C LYS A 33 9.52 5.23 7.31
N ALA A 34 8.21 5.44 7.30
CA ALA A 34 7.25 4.35 7.12
C ALA A 34 7.37 3.71 5.72
N LEU A 35 7.56 4.53 4.68
CA LEU A 35 7.79 4.06 3.31
C LEU A 35 9.09 3.27 3.19
N ASP A 36 10.19 3.75 3.78
CA ASP A 36 11.49 3.07 3.75
C ASP A 36 11.40 1.70 4.44
N LYS A 37 10.70 1.62 5.59
CA LYS A 37 10.43 0.35 6.28
C LYS A 37 9.64 -0.60 5.39
N ASN A 38 8.59 -0.12 4.73
CA ASN A 38 7.78 -0.94 3.83
C ASN A 38 8.61 -1.43 2.63
N ALA A 39 9.45 -0.58 2.04
CA ALA A 39 10.33 -0.96 0.95
C ALA A 39 11.32 -2.06 1.38
N ALA A 40 11.93 -1.92 2.56
CA ALA A 40 12.84 -2.92 3.12
C ALA A 40 12.13 -4.26 3.35
N LEU A 41 10.90 -4.25 3.88
CA LEU A 41 10.09 -5.45 4.07
C LEU A 41 9.75 -6.12 2.75
N VAL A 42 9.37 -5.36 1.72
CA VAL A 42 9.08 -5.92 0.39
C VAL A 42 10.31 -6.57 -0.23
N ILE A 43 11.48 -5.93 -0.14
CA ILE A 43 12.74 -6.50 -0.65
C ILE A 43 13.09 -7.79 0.11
N LYS A 44 13.00 -7.77 1.44
CA LYS A 44 13.26 -8.96 2.27
C LYS A 44 12.31 -10.10 1.91
N ASN A 45 11.02 -9.83 1.87
CA ASN A 45 10.00 -10.83 1.52
C ASN A 45 10.26 -11.42 0.14
N ARG A 46 10.64 -10.59 -0.84
CA ARG A 46 10.98 -11.06 -2.19
C ARG A 46 12.26 -11.90 -2.22
N ALA A 47 13.27 -11.54 -1.44
CA ALA A 47 14.50 -12.32 -1.35
C ALA A 47 14.27 -13.69 -0.69
N SER A 48 13.29 -13.79 0.21
CA SER A 48 12.92 -15.02 0.91
C SER A 48 11.77 -15.79 0.25
N ASP A 49 11.20 -15.31 -0.85
CA ASP A 49 10.07 -15.96 -1.52
C ASP A 49 10.56 -17.13 -2.39
N PHE A 50 10.25 -18.35 -1.95
CA PHE A 50 10.59 -19.58 -2.67
C PHE A 50 9.54 -19.99 -3.72
N GLN A 51 8.34 -19.40 -3.68
CA GLN A 51 7.28 -19.73 -4.65
C GLN A 51 7.32 -18.80 -5.87
N ILE A 52 7.73 -17.53 -5.71
CA ILE A 52 7.80 -16.57 -6.81
C ILE A 52 9.26 -16.36 -7.25
N THR A 53 9.66 -17.01 -8.35
CA THR A 53 11.00 -16.88 -8.90
C THR A 53 11.12 -15.68 -9.86
N ARG A 54 12.35 -15.21 -10.11
CA ARG A 54 12.64 -14.01 -10.93
C ARG A 54 12.06 -14.06 -12.35
N PHE A 55 11.99 -15.24 -12.95
CA PHE A 55 11.60 -15.44 -14.35
C PHE A 55 10.19 -16.04 -14.50
N MET A 56 9.40 -16.06 -13.43
CA MET A 56 8.06 -16.59 -13.44
C MET A 56 7.11 -15.73 -14.29
N LYS A 57 6.21 -16.38 -15.05
CA LYS A 57 5.22 -15.67 -15.87
C LYS A 57 4.23 -14.91 -15.00
N LYS A 58 3.74 -13.77 -15.50
CA LYS A 58 2.82 -12.89 -14.78
C LYS A 58 1.58 -13.62 -14.29
N GLU A 59 1.03 -14.54 -15.08
CA GLU A 59 -0.19 -15.28 -14.75
C GLU A 59 0.02 -16.18 -13.53
N GLN A 60 1.18 -16.83 -13.45
CA GLN A 60 1.56 -17.69 -12.32
C GLN A 60 1.80 -16.86 -11.06
N VAL A 61 2.51 -15.74 -11.19
CA VAL A 61 2.72 -14.80 -10.08
C VAL A 61 1.38 -14.25 -9.57
N HIS A 62 0.50 -13.82 -10.49
CA HIS A 62 -0.82 -13.29 -10.15
C HIS A 62 -1.66 -14.32 -9.38
N LYS A 63 -1.64 -15.58 -9.81
CA LYS A 63 -2.33 -16.67 -9.10
C LYS A 63 -1.82 -16.85 -7.67
N ILE A 64 -0.50 -16.94 -7.48
CA ILE A 64 0.11 -17.10 -6.14
C ILE A 64 -0.24 -15.90 -5.24
N LEU A 65 -0.15 -14.68 -5.76
CA LEU A 65 -0.50 -13.47 -5.00
C LEU A 65 -1.97 -13.44 -4.62
N LEU A 66 -2.88 -13.88 -5.52
CA LEU A 66 -4.31 -13.92 -5.24
C LEU A 66 -4.65 -14.95 -4.16
N GLU A 67 -4.03 -16.14 -4.20
CA GLU A 67 -4.19 -17.18 -3.18
C GLU A 67 -3.73 -16.68 -1.80
N ARG A 68 -2.55 -16.06 -1.72
CA ARG A 68 -2.04 -15.48 -0.47
C ARG A 68 -2.93 -14.35 0.05
N THR A 69 -3.47 -13.53 -0.86
CA THR A 69 -4.41 -12.46 -0.49
C THR A 69 -5.70 -13.05 0.08
N ALA A 70 -6.20 -14.14 -0.50
CA ALA A 70 -7.37 -14.84 0.03
C ALA A 70 -7.12 -15.38 1.45
N SER A 71 -5.97 -16.04 1.68
CA SER A 71 -5.58 -16.50 3.02
C SER A 71 -5.48 -15.34 4.01
N PHE A 72 -4.78 -14.27 3.64
CA PHE A 72 -4.64 -13.08 4.48
C PHE A 72 -6.00 -12.46 4.84
N LEU A 73 -6.90 -12.32 3.89
CA LEU A 73 -8.23 -11.79 4.16
C LEU A 73 -9.03 -12.72 5.06
N ALA A 74 -8.95 -14.04 4.84
CA ALA A 74 -9.61 -15.03 5.67
C ALA A 74 -9.13 -14.95 7.13
N ASP A 75 -7.82 -14.80 7.36
CA ASP A 75 -7.24 -14.60 8.69
C ASP A 75 -7.74 -13.31 9.37
N ASN A 76 -8.15 -12.31 8.59
CA ASN A 76 -8.75 -11.05 9.06
C ASN A 76 -10.29 -11.06 9.03
N GLY A 77 -10.93 -12.21 8.79
CA GLY A 77 -12.39 -12.34 8.77
C GLY A 77 -13.10 -11.77 7.55
N HIS A 78 -12.36 -11.53 6.45
CA HIS A 78 -12.89 -10.98 5.21
C HIS A 78 -12.79 -11.99 4.05
N SER A 79 -13.73 -11.90 3.11
CA SER A 79 -13.65 -12.61 1.82
C SER A 79 -13.08 -11.70 0.72
N LEU A 80 -12.66 -12.29 -0.40
CA LEU A 80 -12.26 -11.53 -1.59
C LEU A 80 -13.39 -10.62 -2.11
N GLU A 81 -14.63 -11.10 -2.06
CA GLU A 81 -15.82 -10.33 -2.44
C GLU A 81 -16.05 -9.14 -1.51
N SER A 82 -15.90 -9.35 -0.20
CA SER A 82 -15.98 -8.29 0.80
C SER A 82 -14.89 -7.25 0.57
N ALA A 83 -13.66 -7.67 0.27
CA ALA A 83 -12.56 -6.76 -0.06
C ALA A 83 -12.81 -5.93 -1.34
N ILE A 84 -13.48 -6.49 -2.34
CA ILE A 84 -13.94 -5.71 -3.51
C ILE A 84 -15.00 -4.69 -3.10
N SER A 85 -16.00 -5.11 -2.31
CA SER A 85 -17.06 -4.22 -1.84
C SER A 85 -16.52 -3.06 -0.99
N MET A 86 -15.47 -3.30 -0.20
CA MET A 86 -14.77 -2.28 0.59
C MET A 86 -13.81 -1.40 -0.25
N GLY A 87 -13.65 -1.69 -1.54
CA GLY A 87 -12.74 -0.96 -2.43
C GLY A 87 -11.25 -1.24 -2.20
N TRP A 88 -10.91 -2.33 -1.50
CA TRP A 88 -9.52 -2.73 -1.26
C TRP A 88 -8.94 -3.50 -2.45
N LEU A 89 -9.79 -4.19 -3.22
CA LEU A 89 -9.40 -4.96 -4.39
C LEU A 89 -10.22 -4.55 -5.61
N ASP A 90 -9.59 -4.59 -6.78
CA ASP A 90 -10.24 -4.39 -8.06
C ASP A 90 -10.78 -5.74 -8.59
N GLU A 91 -12.03 -5.75 -9.04
CA GLU A 91 -12.73 -6.92 -9.56
C GLU A 91 -11.99 -7.62 -10.71
N LYS A 92 -11.18 -6.87 -11.47
CA LYS A 92 -10.35 -7.41 -12.56
C LYS A 92 -9.37 -8.51 -12.11
N HIS A 93 -9.07 -8.59 -10.81
CA HIS A 93 -8.13 -9.56 -10.27
C HIS A 93 -8.75 -10.93 -10.03
N ILE A 94 -10.08 -11.01 -9.89
CA ILE A 94 -10.84 -12.26 -9.81
C ILE A 94 -11.20 -12.74 -11.22
N ASN A 95 -11.61 -11.83 -12.09
CA ASN A 95 -12.08 -12.12 -13.44
C ASN A 95 -10.97 -12.05 -14.50
N GLN A 96 -9.92 -12.88 -14.41
CA GLN A 96 -8.92 -13.02 -15.49
C GLN A 96 -9.21 -14.22 -16.40
N GLY A 97 -10.41 -14.22 -16.99
CA GLY A 97 -10.77 -15.01 -18.15
C GLY A 97 -10.95 -14.13 -19.39
N LYS A 98 -10.02 -13.22 -19.70
CA LYS A 98 -10.08 -12.50 -20.99
C LYS A 98 -9.31 -13.33 -22.03
N PRO A 99 -9.97 -13.79 -23.12
CA PRO A 99 -9.29 -14.54 -24.16
C PRO A 99 -8.17 -13.68 -24.76
N PRO A 100 -7.07 -14.30 -25.23
CA PRO A 100 -5.97 -13.56 -25.82
C PRO A 100 -6.52 -12.69 -26.96
N ARG A 101 -6.22 -11.39 -26.91
CA ARG A 101 -6.53 -10.49 -28.03
C ARG A 101 -5.79 -11.04 -29.25
N ARG A 102 -6.52 -11.63 -30.19
CA ARG A 102 -5.98 -12.06 -31.49
C ARG A 102 -5.28 -10.84 -32.11
N ARG A 103 -3.96 -10.93 -32.30
CA ARG A 103 -3.25 -9.97 -33.14
C ARG A 103 -3.81 -10.13 -34.56
N ARG A 104 -4.29 -9.02 -35.11
CA ARG A 104 -4.73 -8.92 -36.49
C ARG A 104 -3.53 -8.58 -37.37
#